data_AF-F7RZA3-F1
#
_entry.id   AF-F7RZA3-F1
#
_cell.length_a   1.000
_cell.length_b   1.000
_cell.length_c   1.000
_cell.angle_alpha   90.00
_cell.angle_beta   90.00
_cell.angle_gamma   90.00
#
_symmetry.space_group_name_H-M   'P 1'
#
loop_
_entity.id
_entity.type
_entity.pdbx_description
1 polymer ?
#
loop_
_entity_poly.entity_id
_entity_poly.type
_entity_poly.pdbx_seq_one_letter_code
_entity_poly.pdbx_strand_id
1 'polypeptide(L)'
;MSTGNSNDIDWALLKQYQGILGMQGIADSFQMFLEVLPDYEAELMKLLASKNEAGLRSQAHKIKGSCRSLGFQRLGEVMQFIEKESWQWPEVEAQIAKWPLYYAEDTAIVAEWLAANR
;
A
#
# COMPACT_ATOMS: atom_id res chain seq x y z
N MET A 1 -11.64 20.77 6.92
CA MET A 1 -11.37 19.93 5.75
C MET A 1 -9.89 20.07 5.44
N SER A 2 -9.06 19.19 6.02
CA SER A 2 -7.61 19.24 5.86
C SER A 2 -7.19 18.28 4.75
N THR A 3 -7.67 18.53 3.53
CA THR A 3 -7.37 17.68 2.38
C THR A 3 -6.08 18.16 1.74
N GLY A 4 -5.00 17.39 1.89
CA GLY A 4 -3.88 17.43 0.93
C GLY A 4 -2.46 17.69 1.45
N ASN A 5 -2.13 17.38 2.70
CA ASN A 5 -0.74 17.50 3.18
C ASN A 5 -0.25 16.30 4.02
N SER A 6 -0.84 15.13 3.81
CA SER A 6 -0.29 13.88 4.33
C SER A 6 0.71 13.34 3.30
N ASN A 7 1.97 13.15 3.71
CA ASN A 7 2.98 12.43 2.91
C ASN A 7 2.63 10.94 2.69
N ASP A 8 1.47 10.50 3.21
CA ASP A 8 0.99 9.13 3.13
C ASP A 8 0.51 8.75 1.72
N ILE A 9 0.04 9.74 0.95
CA ILE A 9 -0.46 9.58 -0.42
C ILE A 9 0.34 10.46 -1.40
N ASP A 10 0.84 9.86 -2.47
CA ASP A 10 1.43 10.56 -3.60
C ASP A 10 0.33 11.14 -4.50
N TRP A 11 -0.13 12.33 -4.11
CA TRP A 11 -1.15 13.08 -4.87
C TRP A 11 -0.65 13.55 -6.23
N ALA A 12 0.66 13.72 -6.42
CA ALA A 12 1.21 14.11 -7.71
C ALA A 12 1.02 12.97 -8.72
N LEU A 13 1.33 11.74 -8.31
CA LEU A 13 1.08 10.54 -9.10
C LEU A 13 -0.41 10.35 -9.41
N LEU A 14 -1.28 10.44 -8.40
CA LEU A 14 -2.72 10.26 -8.62
C LEU A 14 -3.30 11.30 -9.59
N LYS A 15 -2.88 12.57 -9.49
CA LYS A 15 -3.29 13.62 -10.45
C LYS A 15 -2.77 13.36 -11.86
N GLN A 16 -1.54 12.86 -11.99
CA GLN A 16 -1.01 12.45 -13.29
C GLN A 16 -1.85 11.31 -13.88
N TYR A 17 -2.18 10.29 -13.08
CA TYR A 17 -2.98 9.15 -13.53
C TYR A 17 -4.42 9.56 -13.85
N GLN A 18 -4.97 10.56 -13.16
CA GLN A 18 -6.28 11.11 -13.45
C GLN A 18 -6.31 11.70 -14.86
N GLY A 19 -5.23 12.39 -15.27
CA GLY A 19 -5.11 12.92 -16.63
C GLY A 19 -4.98 11.86 -17.72
N ILE A 20 -4.53 10.64 -17.38
CA ILE A 20 -4.29 9.55 -18.34
C ILE A 20 -5.49 8.59 -18.40
N LEU A 21 -6.00 8.17 -17.25
CA LEU A 21 -7.00 7.12 -17.09
C LEU A 21 -8.41 7.69 -16.81
N GLY A 22 -8.51 8.96 -16.43
CA GLY A 22 -9.72 9.54 -15.87
C GLY A 22 -10.03 9.03 -14.46
N MET A 23 -11.05 9.62 -13.82
CA MET A 23 -11.46 9.24 -12.46
C MET A 23 -11.97 7.80 -12.38
N GLN A 24 -12.69 7.33 -13.40
CA GLN A 24 -13.19 5.96 -13.45
C GLN A 24 -12.05 4.94 -13.51
N GLY A 25 -11.03 5.18 -14.34
CA GLY A 25 -9.91 4.24 -14.44
C GLY A 25 -9.09 4.12 -13.15
N ILE A 26 -8.97 5.21 -12.38
CA ILE A 26 -8.38 5.12 -11.03
C ILE A 26 -9.29 4.34 -10.09
N ALA A 27 -10.60 4.60 -10.10
CA ALA A 27 -11.55 3.89 -9.25
C ALA A 27 -11.53 2.36 -9.51
N ASP A 28 -11.47 1.95 -10.77
CA ASP A 28 -11.37 0.54 -11.16
C ASP A 28 -10.05 -0.09 -10.68
N SER A 29 -8.93 0.64 -10.84
CA SER A 29 -7.62 0.20 -10.38
C SER A 29 -7.55 0.08 -8.85
N PHE A 30 -8.18 1.02 -8.14
CA PHE A 30 -8.28 0.98 -6.68
C PHE A 30 -9.13 -0.19 -6.21
N GLN A 31 -10.28 -0.46 -6.85
CA GLN A 31 -11.13 -1.60 -6.54
C GLN A 31 -10.38 -2.94 -6.73
N MET A 32 -9.66 -3.08 -7.86
CA MET A 32 -8.83 -4.27 -8.10
C MET A 32 -7.76 -4.47 -7.02
N PHE A 33 -7.15 -3.38 -6.54
CA PHE A 33 -6.20 -3.46 -5.44
C PHE A 33 -6.84 -3.98 -4.15
N LEU A 34 -8.02 -3.48 -3.77
CA LEU A 34 -8.73 -3.96 -2.58
C LEU A 34 -9.09 -5.44 -2.67
N GLU A 35 -9.35 -5.96 -3.88
CA GLU A 35 -9.66 -7.37 -4.10
C GLU A 35 -8.44 -8.29 -3.99
N VAL A 36 -7.29 -7.85 -4.49
CA VAL A 36 -6.07 -8.67 -4.56
C VAL A 36 -5.24 -8.61 -3.28
N LEU A 37 -5.29 -7.49 -2.55
CA LEU A 37 -4.43 -7.27 -1.39
C LEU A 37 -4.59 -8.31 -0.26
N PRO A 38 -5.80 -8.80 0.07
CA PRO A 38 -5.95 -9.84 1.10
C PRO A 38 -5.14 -11.10 0.82
N ASP A 39 -5.06 -11.53 -0.44
CA ASP A 39 -4.26 -12.69 -0.84
C ASP A 39 -2.77 -12.43 -0.64
N TYR A 40 -2.33 -11.20 -0.94
CA TYR A 40 -0.94 -10.83 -0.70
C TYR A 40 -0.58 -10.74 0.78
N GLU A 41 -1.47 -10.22 1.61
CA GLU A 41 -1.30 -10.13 3.05
C GLU A 41 -1.28 -11.52 3.70
N ALA A 42 -2.15 -12.43 3.28
CA ALA A 42 -2.18 -13.81 3.76
C ALA A 42 -0.84 -14.54 3.52
N GLU A 43 -0.27 -14.40 2.31
CA GLU A 43 1.04 -14.99 2.01
C GLU A 43 2.17 -14.29 2.79
N LEU A 44 2.11 -12.96 2.98
CA LEU A 44 3.07 -12.24 3.81
C LEU A 44 3.09 -12.76 5.25
N MET A 45 1.91 -12.95 5.85
CA MET A 45 1.76 -13.46 7.22
C MET A 45 2.26 -14.91 7.36
N LYS A 46 2.00 -15.75 6.37
CA LYS A 46 2.53 -17.12 6.32
C LYS A 46 4.06 -17.14 6.28
N LEU A 47 4.67 -16.31 5.43
CA LEU A 47 6.12 -16.19 5.31
C LEU A 47 6.77 -15.65 6.59
N LEU A 48 6.11 -14.69 7.25
CA LEU A 48 6.51 -14.16 8.55
C LEU A 48 6.51 -15.27 9.62
N ALA A 49 5.42 -16.04 9.70
CA ALA A 49 5.27 -17.12 10.66
C ALA A 49 6.32 -18.23 10.46
N SER A 50 6.68 -18.54 9.21
CA SER A 50 7.72 -19.52 8.89
C SER A 50 9.14 -18.97 8.95
N LYS A 51 9.33 -17.70 9.34
CA LYS A 51 10.63 -17.00 9.33
C LYS A 51 11.38 -17.12 8.00
N ASN A 52 10.64 -17.09 6.89
CA ASN A 52 11.20 -17.19 5.55
C ASN A 52 11.55 -15.79 5.03
N GLU A 53 12.78 -15.34 5.30
CA GLU A 53 13.22 -13.99 4.93
C GLU A 53 13.18 -13.75 3.41
N ALA A 54 13.72 -14.66 2.60
CA ALA A 54 13.79 -14.49 1.15
C ALA A 54 12.39 -14.39 0.53
N GLY A 55 11.47 -15.25 0.97
CA GLY A 55 10.08 -15.19 0.56
C GLY A 55 9.41 -13.89 1.02
N LEU A 56 9.63 -13.49 2.28
CA LEU A 56 9.05 -12.26 2.83
C LEU A 56 9.48 -11.02 2.06
N ARG A 57 10.77 -10.90 1.73
CA ARG A 57 11.28 -9.79 0.91
C ARG A 57 10.67 -9.78 -0.49
N SER A 58 10.51 -10.94 -1.12
CA SER A 58 9.85 -11.07 -2.42
C SER A 58 8.37 -10.68 -2.36
N GLN A 59 7.68 -11.07 -1.30
CA GLN A 59 6.26 -10.73 -1.13
C GLN A 59 6.07 -9.24 -0.83
N ALA A 60 6.93 -8.65 0.00
CA ALA A 60 6.95 -7.21 0.25
C ALA A 60 7.19 -6.41 -1.05
N HIS A 61 8.07 -6.89 -1.93
CA HIS A 61 8.28 -6.27 -3.24
C HIS A 61 6.99 -6.18 -4.08
N LYS A 62 6.18 -7.25 -4.11
CA LYS A 62 4.91 -7.28 -4.85
C LYS A 62 3.92 -6.28 -4.27
N ILE A 63 3.71 -6.32 -2.95
CA ILE A 63 2.79 -5.41 -2.25
C ILE A 63 3.22 -3.96 -2.44
N LYS A 64 4.52 -3.67 -2.30
CA LYS A 64 5.08 -2.33 -2.56
C LYS A 64 4.72 -1.84 -3.97
N GLY A 65 4.87 -2.70 -4.98
CA GLY A 65 4.52 -2.36 -6.36
C GLY A 65 3.07 -1.91 -6.48
N SER A 66 2.14 -2.72 -5.95
CA SER A 66 0.71 -2.43 -5.95
C SER A 66 0.36 -1.15 -5.16
N CYS A 67 0.96 -0.94 -3.99
CA CYS A 67 0.78 0.28 -3.21
C CYS A 67 1.24 1.52 -3.99
N ARG A 68 2.47 1.49 -4.52
CA ARG A 68 3.05 2.65 -5.21
C ARG A 68 2.36 2.96 -6.53
N SER A 69 1.86 1.97 -7.26
CA SER A 69 1.10 2.23 -8.49
C SER A 69 -0.20 2.98 -8.25
N LEU A 70 -0.72 2.99 -7.01
CA LEU A 70 -1.93 3.69 -6.62
C LEU A 70 -1.65 4.89 -5.70
N GLY A 71 -0.39 5.31 -5.62
CA GLY A 71 0.00 6.46 -4.81
C GLY A 71 -0.01 6.22 -3.30
N PHE A 72 -0.14 4.99 -2.81
CA PHE A 72 -0.01 4.70 -1.38
C PHE A 72 1.46 4.73 -0.95
N GLN A 73 1.94 5.93 -0.65
CA GLN A 73 3.34 6.20 -0.31
C GLN A 73 3.72 5.51 1.01
N ARG A 74 2.97 5.75 2.09
CA ARG A 74 3.25 5.19 3.43
C ARG A 74 3.20 3.66 3.43
N LEU A 75 2.17 3.05 2.83
CA LEU A 75 2.10 1.59 2.69
C LEU A 75 3.28 1.03 1.89
N GLY A 76 3.68 1.72 0.82
CA GLY A 76 4.83 1.36 0.00
C GLY A 76 6.16 1.49 0.74
N GLU A 77 6.31 2.46 1.63
CA GLU A 77 7.51 2.65 2.46
C GLU A 77 7.69 1.52 3.48
N VAL A 78 6.61 1.09 4.14
CA VAL A 78 6.66 -0.08 5.04
C VAL A 78 7.13 -1.32 4.30
N MET A 79 6.60 -1.56 3.10
CA MET A 79 7.01 -2.71 2.29
C MET A 79 8.43 -2.57 1.74
N GLN A 80 8.88 -1.35 1.42
CA GLN A 80 10.27 -1.11 1.04
C GLN A 80 11.23 -1.43 2.21
N PHE A 81 10.88 -1.08 3.44
CA PHE A 81 11.68 -1.42 4.61
C PHE A 81 11.87 -2.94 4.72
N ILE A 82 10.78 -3.69 4.65
CA ILE A 82 10.80 -5.15 4.72
C ILE A 82 11.60 -5.75 3.54
N GLU A 83 11.43 -5.21 2.34
CA GLU A 83 12.11 -5.68 1.12
C GLU A 83 13.63 -5.43 1.16
N LYS A 84 14.09 -4.23 1.50
CA LYS A 84 15.45 -3.76 1.18
C LYS A 84 16.37 -3.55 2.37
N GLU A 85 15.82 -3.21 3.53
CA GLU A 85 16.65 -2.85 4.66
C GLU A 85 17.21 -4.09 5.37
N SER A 86 18.29 -3.89 6.12
CA SER A 86 18.74 -4.86 7.10
C SER A 86 17.88 -4.71 8.36
N TRP A 87 17.28 -5.80 8.82
CA TRP A 87 16.36 -5.80 9.96
C TRP A 87 16.50 -7.08 10.77
N GLN A 88 16.07 -7.03 12.02
CA GLN A 88 15.79 -8.20 12.84
C GLN A 88 14.29 -8.49 12.85
N TRP A 89 13.91 -9.75 13.08
CA TRP A 89 12.50 -10.18 13.04
C TRP A 89 11.53 -9.31 13.86
N PRO A 90 11.87 -8.87 15.09
CA PRO A 90 10.95 -8.01 15.86
C PRO A 90 10.66 -6.66 15.19
N GLU A 91 11.60 -6.12 14.42
CA GLU A 91 11.40 -4.85 13.71
C GLU A 91 10.37 -5.03 12.58
N VAL A 92 10.47 -6.12 11.82
CA VAL A 92 9.50 -6.46 10.77
C VAL A 92 8.13 -6.78 11.34
N GLU A 93 8.06 -7.53 12.43
CA GLU A 93 6.80 -7.82 13.12
C GLU A 93 6.12 -6.53 13.58
N ALA A 94 6.88 -5.57 14.13
CA ALA A 94 6.36 -4.27 14.53
C ALA A 94 5.87 -3.43 13.34
N GLN A 95 6.53 -3.51 12.19
CA GLN A 95 6.09 -2.84 10.97
C GLN A 95 4.81 -3.46 10.40
N ILE A 96 4.75 -4.79 10.31
CA ILE A 96 3.57 -5.53 9.84
C ILE A 96 2.38 -5.30 10.77
N ALA A 97 2.59 -5.27 12.09
CA ALA A 97 1.51 -5.02 13.06
C ALA A 97 0.86 -3.63 12.92
N LYS A 98 1.61 -2.63 12.43
CA LYS A 98 1.08 -1.27 12.18
C LYS A 98 0.39 -1.15 10.83
N TRP A 99 0.72 -2.02 9.89
CA TRP A 99 0.31 -1.89 8.50
C TRP A 99 -1.21 -1.91 8.29
N PRO A 100 -2.03 -2.73 8.99
CA PRO A 100 -3.49 -2.69 8.88
C PRO A 100 -4.11 -1.34 9.25
N LEU A 101 -3.54 -0.64 10.24
CA LEU A 101 -3.98 0.69 10.62
C LEU A 101 -3.72 1.69 9.49
N TYR A 102 -2.49 1.69 8.96
CA TYR A 102 -2.14 2.55 7.83
C TYR A 102 -2.97 2.24 6.60
N TYR A 103 -3.24 0.97 6.34
CA TYR A 103 -4.08 0.54 5.24
C TYR A 103 -5.50 1.10 5.35
N ALA A 104 -6.13 0.97 6.52
CA ALA A 104 -7.47 1.50 6.75
C ALA A 104 -7.52 3.03 6.61
N GLU A 105 -6.53 3.74 7.14
CA GLU A 105 -6.42 5.19 7.03
C GLU A 105 -6.21 5.65 5.57
N ASP A 106 -5.24 5.06 4.88
CA ASP A 106 -4.82 5.48 3.54
C ASP A 106 -5.89 5.16 2.49
N THR A 107 -6.52 3.98 2.58
CA THR A 107 -7.62 3.61 1.69
C THR A 107 -8.86 4.46 1.90
N ALA A 108 -9.16 4.86 3.14
CA ALA A 108 -10.26 5.79 3.42
C ALA A 108 -10.00 7.16 2.76
N ILE A 109 -8.77 7.69 2.87
CA ILE A 109 -8.38 8.95 2.23
C ILE A 109 -8.61 8.91 0.71
N VAL A 110 -8.16 7.84 0.04
CA VAL A 110 -8.32 7.70 -1.42
C VAL A 110 -9.78 7.47 -1.80
N ALA A 111 -10.53 6.68 -1.01
CA ALA A 111 -11.95 6.44 -1.25
C ALA A 111 -12.79 7.73 -1.14
N GLU A 112 -12.52 8.56 -0.13
CA GLU A 112 -13.15 9.88 0.05
C GLU A 112 -12.81 10.81 -1.11
N TRP A 113 -11.54 10.84 -1.54
CA TRP A 113 -11.11 11.63 -2.68
C TRP A 113 -11.81 11.19 -3.97
N LEU A 114 -11.89 9.88 -4.24
CA LEU A 114 -12.61 9.34 -5.40
C LEU A 114 -14.08 9.73 -5.37
N ALA A 115 -14.75 9.62 -4.21
CA ALA A 115 -16.16 9.97 -4.06
C ALA A 115 -16.43 11.48 -4.29
N ALA A 116 -15.52 12.35 -3.85
CA ALA A 116 -15.63 13.80 -4.03
C ALA A 116 -15.37 14.25 -5.48
N ASN A 117 -14.79 13.39 -6.31
CA ASN A 117 -14.41 13.68 -7.70
C ASN A 117 -15.15 12.75 -8.71
N ARG A 118 -16.31 12.21 -8.32
CA ARG A 118 -17.22 11.46 -9.22
C ARG A 118 -17.99 12.38 -10.15
#